data_AF-A0A537XR82-F1
#
_entry.id   AF-A0A537XR82-F1
#
_cell.length_a   1.000
_cell.length_b   1.000
_cell.length_c   1.000
_cell.angle_alpha   90.00
_cell.angle_beta   90.00
_cell.angle_gamma   90.00
#
_symmetry.space_group_name_H-M   'P 1'
#
loop_
_entity.id
_entity.type
_entity.pdbx_description
1 polymer ?
#
loop_
_entity_poly.entity_id
_entity_poly.type
_entity_poly.pdbx_seq_one_letter_code
_entity_poly.pdbx_strand_id
1 'polypeptide(L)'
;MDGTSDWLGKRREESMGTATIAPRSRSRELSLAVGEPLLRGIHHLALVTDDMRMTLDFYVRVLGMPIVHGLRTPSRPPGARHAHGNGAPPYSNIPHYFLDMGGDSLLAFFEYPKRIAKADRDAIGAMQHVSFACGPARYREILERLKANGITIDAGPLLVIPPAIHSFYFFDPNGIRLEISSDLDGDEEDLLVIRSCSMSETELRAELETISNDKAWIDDMVAAMTPQGLGPVILSAS
;
A
#
# COMPACT_ATOMS: atom_id res chain seq x y z
N MET A 1 38.09 9.16 -63.27
CA MET A 1 39.56 9.09 -63.12
C MET A 1 39.91 10.14 -62.09
N ASP A 2 39.72 9.75 -60.84
CA ASP A 2 40.78 9.33 -59.90
C ASP A 2 41.38 10.55 -59.20
N GLY A 3 40.83 10.81 -58.00
CA GLY A 3 41.31 11.80 -57.06
C GLY A 3 41.49 11.13 -55.70
N THR A 4 42.48 10.23 -55.63
CA THR A 4 43.01 9.69 -54.38
C THR A 4 43.80 10.77 -53.65
N SER A 5 43.31 11.24 -52.50
CA SER A 5 44.10 12.03 -51.56
C SER A 5 44.45 11.16 -50.34
N ASP A 6 45.73 10.81 -50.31
CA ASP A 6 46.46 10.10 -49.28
C ASP A 6 46.50 10.93 -47.97
N TRP A 7 45.94 10.38 -46.89
CA TRP A 7 46.09 10.92 -45.53
C TRP A 7 46.38 9.76 -44.56
N LEU A 8 47.61 9.28 -44.62
CA LEU A 8 48.22 8.44 -43.59
C LEU A 8 49.16 9.29 -42.73
N GLY A 9 48.88 9.35 -41.42
CA GLY A 9 49.94 9.49 -40.42
C GLY A 9 49.81 10.66 -39.45
N LYS A 10 49.12 10.42 -38.32
CA LYS A 10 49.68 10.53 -36.96
C LYS A 10 48.63 10.09 -35.94
N ARG A 11 48.61 8.78 -35.66
CA ARG A 11 47.95 8.28 -34.44
C ARG A 11 48.77 8.77 -33.25
N ARG A 12 48.23 9.73 -32.49
CA ARG A 12 48.68 9.97 -31.12
C ARG A 12 47.98 8.91 -30.26
N GLU A 13 48.77 8.09 -29.58
CA GLU A 13 48.29 7.26 -28.48
C GLU A 13 47.88 8.19 -27.34
N GLU A 14 46.58 8.44 -27.22
CA GLU A 14 46.00 8.95 -25.98
C GLU A 14 45.90 7.76 -25.02
N SER A 15 46.88 7.71 -24.12
CA SER A 15 46.84 6.92 -22.90
C SER A 15 45.49 7.13 -22.21
N MET A 16 44.64 6.10 -22.24
CA MET A 16 43.43 6.00 -21.43
C MET A 16 43.85 5.91 -19.96
N GLY A 17 44.02 7.07 -19.34
CA GLY A 17 44.07 7.16 -17.88
C GLY A 17 42.79 6.54 -17.33
N THR A 18 42.94 5.44 -16.61
CA THR A 18 41.87 4.85 -15.81
C THR A 18 41.51 5.85 -14.71
N ALA A 19 40.53 6.70 -15.00
CA ALA A 19 39.85 7.50 -13.99
C ALA A 19 39.07 6.52 -13.12
N THR A 20 39.62 6.16 -11.97
CA THR A 20 38.90 5.49 -10.90
C THR A 20 37.76 6.40 -10.50
N ILE A 21 36.54 6.10 -10.98
CA ILE A 21 35.32 6.72 -10.49
C ILE A 21 35.15 6.20 -9.07
N ALA A 22 35.53 7.04 -8.10
CA ALA A 22 35.26 6.78 -6.70
C ALA A 22 33.76 6.47 -6.55
N PRO A 23 33.37 5.41 -5.82
CA PRO A 23 31.97 5.10 -5.59
C PRO A 23 31.32 6.33 -4.94
N ARG A 24 30.29 6.90 -5.59
CA ARG A 24 29.43 7.90 -4.93
C ARG A 24 28.88 7.24 -3.66
N SER A 25 29.31 7.72 -2.50
CA SER A 25 28.72 7.33 -1.21
C SER A 25 27.21 7.55 -1.32
N ARG A 26 26.44 6.47 -1.25
CA ARG A 26 24.98 6.50 -1.36
C ARG A 26 24.28 6.86 -0.04
N SER A 27 25.00 7.28 0.99
CA SER A 27 24.40 7.74 2.23
C SER A 27 24.09 9.23 2.12
N ARG A 28 23.04 9.57 1.37
CA ARG A 28 22.42 10.88 1.56
C ARG A 28 21.67 10.78 2.87
N GLU A 29 22.14 11.47 3.90
CA GLU A 29 21.51 11.52 5.21
C GLU A 29 20.08 12.04 5.02
N LEU A 30 19.09 11.17 5.26
CA LEU A 30 17.68 11.53 5.20
C LEU A 30 17.36 12.20 6.53
N SER A 31 16.80 13.41 6.48
CA SER A 31 16.36 14.11 7.68
C SER A 31 15.08 13.50 8.24
N LEU A 32 14.99 13.38 9.56
CA LEU A 32 13.75 13.02 10.25
C LEU A 32 12.69 14.11 10.02
N ALA A 33 11.50 13.69 9.58
CA ALA A 33 10.32 14.54 9.59
C ALA A 33 9.59 14.31 10.92
N VAL A 34 9.52 15.34 11.76
CA VAL A 34 8.83 15.30 13.06
C VAL A 34 7.52 16.08 12.96
N GLY A 35 6.44 15.53 13.52
CA GLY A 35 5.12 16.18 13.60
C GLY A 35 4.06 15.56 12.70
N GLU A 36 3.03 16.36 12.38
CA GLU A 36 1.88 15.93 11.57
C GLU A 36 2.31 15.49 10.16
N PRO A 37 1.77 14.37 9.63
CA PRO A 37 2.03 13.94 8.27
C PRO A 37 1.63 15.00 7.24
N LEU A 38 2.45 15.19 6.20
CA LEU A 38 2.11 16.06 5.06
C LEU A 38 0.94 15.51 4.22
N LEU A 39 0.64 14.22 4.36
CA LEU A 39 -0.41 13.50 3.65
C LEU A 39 -1.53 13.15 4.62
N ARG A 40 -2.77 13.12 4.11
CA ARG A 40 -3.96 12.81 4.93
C ARG A 40 -4.40 11.34 4.89
N GLY A 41 -3.54 10.45 4.40
CA GLY A 41 -3.86 9.03 4.23
C GLY A 41 -3.88 8.58 2.77
N ILE A 42 -4.62 7.51 2.50
CA ILE A 42 -4.66 6.85 1.18
C ILE A 42 -5.74 7.52 0.33
N HIS A 43 -5.38 8.16 -0.78
CA HIS A 43 -6.40 8.61 -1.74
C HIS A 43 -7.13 7.41 -2.35
N HIS A 44 -6.38 6.45 -2.86
CA HIS A 44 -6.94 5.21 -3.38
C HIS A 44 -5.92 4.06 -3.37
N LEU A 45 -6.42 2.83 -3.25
CA LEU A 45 -5.65 1.60 -3.44
C LEU A 45 -6.12 0.92 -4.72
N ALA A 46 -5.23 0.71 -5.70
CA ALA A 46 -5.56 0.06 -6.96
C ALA A 46 -5.05 -1.39 -7.02
N LEU A 47 -5.98 -2.33 -7.18
CA LEU A 47 -5.74 -3.77 -7.25
C LEU A 47 -6.10 -4.32 -8.64
N VAL A 48 -5.85 -5.60 -8.87
CA VAL A 48 -6.04 -6.25 -10.17
C VAL A 48 -6.96 -7.45 -10.05
N THR A 49 -7.97 -7.50 -10.92
CA THR A 49 -8.85 -8.64 -11.11
C THR A 49 -8.79 -9.12 -12.56
N ASP A 50 -9.14 -10.38 -12.82
CA ASP A 50 -9.43 -10.89 -14.16
C ASP A 50 -10.95 -11.06 -14.42
N ASP A 51 -11.79 -10.74 -13.45
CA ASP A 51 -13.25 -10.71 -13.57
C ASP A 51 -13.86 -9.60 -12.69
N MET A 52 -14.14 -8.46 -13.32
CA MET A 52 -14.70 -7.28 -12.67
C MET A 52 -16.12 -7.55 -12.15
N ARG A 53 -16.90 -8.41 -12.82
CA ARG A 53 -18.26 -8.73 -12.36
C ARG A 53 -18.20 -9.47 -11.03
N MET A 54 -17.39 -10.52 -10.93
CA MET A 54 -17.17 -11.26 -9.68
C MET A 54 -16.64 -10.34 -8.58
N THR A 55 -15.71 -9.44 -8.92
CA THR A 55 -15.15 -8.48 -7.98
C THR A 55 -16.21 -7.52 -7.46
N LEU A 56 -17.01 -6.90 -8.33
CA LEU A 56 -18.08 -6.00 -7.91
C LEU A 56 -19.18 -6.74 -7.13
N ASP A 57 -19.52 -7.97 -7.51
CA ASP A 57 -20.47 -8.78 -6.74
C ASP A 57 -19.97 -8.98 -5.29
N PHE A 58 -18.68 -9.20 -5.07
CA PHE A 58 -18.11 -9.31 -3.72
C PHE A 58 -18.04 -7.98 -2.98
N TYR A 59 -17.32 -6.99 -3.50
CA TYR A 59 -17.08 -5.74 -2.76
C TYR A 59 -18.37 -4.93 -2.55
N VAL A 60 -19.27 -4.92 -3.54
CA VAL A 60 -20.54 -4.17 -3.42
C VAL A 60 -21.57 -4.95 -2.60
N ARG A 61 -21.80 -6.24 -2.89
CA ARG A 61 -22.91 -6.98 -2.26
C ARG A 61 -22.51 -7.60 -0.93
N VAL A 62 -21.27 -8.09 -0.79
CA VAL A 62 -20.80 -8.75 0.43
C VAL A 62 -20.22 -7.72 1.39
N LEU A 63 -19.24 -6.91 0.96
CA LEU A 63 -18.61 -5.91 1.85
C LEU A 63 -19.39 -4.58 1.94
N GLY A 64 -20.37 -4.36 1.06
CA GLY A 64 -21.23 -3.18 1.13
C GLY A 64 -20.60 -1.90 0.62
N MET A 65 -19.50 -1.97 -0.14
CA MET A 65 -18.79 -0.79 -0.67
C MET A 65 -19.53 -0.21 -1.90
N PRO A 66 -20.04 1.03 -1.84
CA PRO A 66 -20.69 1.66 -2.98
C PRO A 66 -19.74 1.89 -4.17
N ILE A 67 -20.25 1.80 -5.39
CA ILE A 67 -19.49 2.21 -6.59
C ILE A 67 -19.49 3.74 -6.67
N VAL A 68 -18.31 4.34 -6.75
CA VAL A 68 -18.11 5.79 -6.88
C VAL A 68 -17.90 6.19 -8.34
N HIS A 69 -17.08 5.43 -9.08
CA HIS A 69 -16.75 5.76 -10.45
C HIS A 69 -16.38 4.52 -11.28
N GLY A 70 -16.51 4.63 -12.60
CA GLY A 70 -16.12 3.59 -13.55
C GLY A 70 -15.64 4.21 -14.85
N LEU A 71 -14.46 3.81 -15.32
CA LEU A 71 -13.86 4.27 -16.57
C LEU A 71 -13.14 3.13 -17.28
N ARG A 72 -12.59 3.41 -18.46
CA ARG A 72 -11.67 2.51 -19.16
C ARG A 72 -10.32 3.18 -19.32
N THR A 73 -9.24 2.41 -19.21
CA THR A 73 -7.89 2.96 -19.36
C THR A 73 -7.71 3.57 -20.75
N PRO A 74 -7.02 4.72 -20.86
CA PRO A 74 -6.80 5.35 -22.16
C PRO A 74 -5.94 4.46 -23.07
N SER A 75 -6.07 4.66 -24.38
CA SER A 75 -5.15 4.05 -25.35
C SER A 75 -3.72 4.48 -25.09
N ARG A 76 -2.77 3.55 -25.27
CA ARG A 76 -1.34 3.84 -25.12
C ARG A 76 -0.92 4.90 -26.15
N PRO A 77 -0.17 5.96 -25.76
CA PRO A 77 0.45 6.86 -26.72
C PRO A 77 1.35 6.08 -27.70
N PRO A 78 1.33 6.41 -29.01
CA PRO A 78 2.25 5.80 -29.97
C PRO A 78 3.71 5.93 -29.50
N GLY A 79 4.46 4.82 -29.50
CA GLY A 79 5.88 4.80 -29.15
C GLY A 79 6.23 4.71 -27.65
N ALA A 80 5.26 4.68 -26.72
CA ALA A 80 5.55 4.55 -25.30
C ALA A 80 6.22 3.20 -24.96
N ARG A 81 7.44 3.22 -24.38
CA ARG A 81 8.11 1.99 -23.92
C ARG A 81 7.30 1.35 -22.77
N HIS A 82 7.31 0.02 -22.67
CA HIS A 82 6.62 -0.76 -21.62
C HIS A 82 7.27 -0.60 -20.23
N ALA A 83 7.37 0.63 -19.74
CA ALA A 83 7.85 0.90 -18.39
C ALA A 83 7.25 2.21 -17.89
N HIS A 84 6.04 2.15 -17.37
CA HIS A 84 5.54 3.09 -16.35
C HIS A 84 5.36 4.58 -16.72
N GLY A 85 5.40 4.97 -18.00
CA GLY A 85 5.48 6.39 -18.38
C GLY A 85 4.37 7.31 -17.86
N ASN A 86 3.12 6.82 -17.74
CA ASN A 86 1.96 7.64 -17.35
C ASN A 86 1.17 7.06 -16.16
N GLY A 87 1.74 6.13 -15.39
CA GLY A 87 1.02 5.43 -14.31
C GLY A 87 -0.11 4.48 -14.76
N ALA A 88 -0.33 4.31 -16.07
CA ALA A 88 -1.33 3.40 -16.62
C ALA A 88 -0.83 1.95 -16.69
N PRO A 89 -1.72 0.95 -16.55
CA PRO A 89 -1.36 -0.45 -16.71
C PRO A 89 -0.91 -0.76 -18.15
N PRO A 90 -0.20 -1.87 -18.41
CA PRO A 90 0.29 -2.23 -19.74
C PRO A 90 -0.82 -2.62 -20.74
N TYR A 91 -2.09 -2.53 -20.34
CA TYR A 91 -3.26 -2.83 -21.15
C TYR A 91 -4.11 -1.57 -21.38
N SER A 92 -4.42 -1.30 -22.64
CA SER A 92 -5.31 -0.21 -23.04
C SER A 92 -6.77 -0.65 -23.04
N ASN A 93 -7.67 0.30 -22.82
CA ASN A 93 -9.11 0.09 -22.91
C ASN A 93 -9.58 -1.06 -22.02
N ILE A 94 -9.09 -1.18 -20.79
CA ILE A 94 -9.57 -2.14 -19.79
C ILE A 94 -10.46 -1.45 -18.74
N PRO A 95 -11.48 -2.13 -18.19
CA PRO A 95 -12.29 -1.61 -17.08
C PRO A 95 -11.45 -1.17 -15.88
N HIS A 96 -11.83 -0.04 -15.30
CA HIS A 96 -11.29 0.47 -14.04
C HIS A 96 -12.43 1.05 -13.18
N TYR A 97 -12.72 0.44 -12.04
CA TYR A 97 -13.80 0.86 -11.14
C TYR A 97 -13.24 1.30 -9.79
N PHE A 98 -13.90 2.28 -9.19
CA PHE A 98 -13.60 2.86 -7.89
C PHE A 98 -14.79 2.65 -6.97
N LEU A 99 -14.53 2.14 -5.78
CA LEU A 99 -15.48 1.89 -4.72
C LEU A 99 -15.13 2.76 -3.51
N ASP A 100 -16.15 3.20 -2.79
CA ASP A 100 -15.99 3.87 -1.50
C ASP A 100 -15.67 2.79 -0.44
N MET A 101 -14.45 2.85 0.10
CA MET A 101 -13.99 1.93 1.15
C MET A 101 -14.13 2.51 2.56
N GLY A 102 -14.76 3.67 2.70
CA GLY A 102 -14.85 4.44 3.93
C GLY A 102 -13.67 5.40 4.13
N GLY A 103 -13.84 6.33 5.08
CA GLY A 103 -12.78 7.27 5.46
C GLY A 103 -12.33 8.21 4.34
N ASP A 104 -13.22 8.59 3.42
CA ASP A 104 -12.92 9.46 2.26
C ASP A 104 -11.79 8.90 1.38
N SER A 105 -11.76 7.58 1.24
CA SER A 105 -10.72 6.85 0.51
C SER A 105 -11.35 5.83 -0.45
N LEU A 106 -10.66 5.52 -1.55
CA LEU A 106 -11.19 4.63 -2.58
C LEU A 106 -10.45 3.30 -2.67
N LEU A 107 -11.18 2.21 -2.89
CA LEU A 107 -10.63 0.97 -3.39
C LEU A 107 -10.91 0.87 -4.89
N ALA A 108 -9.90 0.54 -5.70
CA ALA A 108 -10.05 0.50 -7.15
C ALA A 108 -9.53 -0.81 -7.74
N PHE A 109 -10.10 -1.22 -8.87
CA PHE A 109 -9.68 -2.43 -9.58
C PHE A 109 -9.44 -2.16 -11.06
N PHE A 110 -8.37 -2.72 -11.62
CA PHE A 110 -8.19 -2.89 -13.05
C PHE A 110 -8.57 -4.31 -13.47
N GLU A 111 -9.38 -4.48 -14.52
CA GLU A 111 -9.66 -5.80 -15.09
C GLU A 111 -8.61 -6.16 -16.14
N TYR A 112 -7.62 -6.96 -15.75
CA TYR A 112 -6.61 -7.46 -16.66
C TYR A 112 -7.18 -8.57 -17.57
N PRO A 113 -6.59 -8.81 -18.76
CA PRO A 113 -7.07 -9.84 -19.66
C PRO A 113 -7.16 -11.22 -18.98
N LYS A 114 -8.25 -11.93 -19.24
CA LYS A 114 -8.43 -13.31 -18.79
C LYS A 114 -7.30 -14.19 -19.34
N ARG A 115 -6.96 -15.26 -18.61
CA ARG A 115 -5.98 -16.31 -18.99
C ARG A 115 -4.51 -15.87 -19.00
N ILE A 116 -4.17 -14.75 -18.37
CA ILE A 116 -2.78 -14.49 -17.96
C ILE A 116 -2.41 -15.36 -16.77
N ALA A 117 -1.11 -15.62 -16.57
CA ALA A 117 -0.62 -16.38 -15.42
C ALA A 117 -1.06 -15.71 -14.11
N LYS A 118 -1.70 -16.47 -13.22
CA LYS A 118 -2.03 -15.99 -11.88
C LYS A 118 -0.79 -16.11 -11.00
N ALA A 119 -0.36 -15.00 -10.43
CA ALA A 119 0.61 -15.02 -9.35
C ALA A 119 -0.08 -15.48 -8.07
N ASP A 120 0.66 -16.18 -7.22
CA ASP A 120 0.25 -16.36 -5.83
C ASP A 120 0.36 -15.00 -5.13
N ARG A 121 -0.79 -14.49 -4.66
CA ARG A 121 -0.91 -13.16 -4.07
C ARG A 121 -0.62 -13.15 -2.56
N ASP A 122 -0.44 -14.31 -1.93
CA ASP A 122 -0.01 -14.46 -0.52
C ASP A 122 1.46 -14.91 -0.42
N ALA A 123 2.17 -14.99 -1.56
CA ALA A 123 3.57 -15.38 -1.62
C ALA A 123 4.53 -14.26 -1.16
N ILE A 124 5.75 -14.65 -0.78
CA ILE A 124 6.84 -13.72 -0.50
C ILE A 124 7.05 -12.77 -1.69
N GLY A 125 6.99 -11.46 -1.43
CA GLY A 125 7.13 -10.41 -2.44
C GLY A 125 5.80 -9.87 -2.97
N ALA A 126 4.66 -10.44 -2.58
CA ALA A 126 3.34 -9.86 -2.79
C ALA A 126 2.96 -8.88 -1.67
N MET A 127 1.90 -8.10 -1.89
CA MET A 127 1.24 -7.35 -0.80
C MET A 127 0.63 -8.36 0.17
N GLN A 128 0.94 -8.24 1.46
CA GLN A 128 0.51 -9.22 2.46
C GLN A 128 -1.02 -9.21 2.63
N HIS A 129 -1.61 -8.08 3.03
CA HIS A 129 -3.07 -7.92 3.17
C HIS A 129 -3.51 -6.46 3.01
N VAL A 130 -4.83 -6.26 2.89
CA VAL A 130 -5.50 -4.96 3.07
C VAL A 130 -6.37 -5.04 4.31
N SER A 131 -6.10 -4.20 5.30
CA SER A 131 -6.91 -4.09 6.51
C SER A 131 -7.88 -2.92 6.44
N PHE A 132 -9.15 -3.17 6.78
CA PHE A 132 -10.18 -2.15 6.94
C PHE A 132 -10.55 -1.98 8.40
N ALA A 133 -10.57 -0.73 8.86
CA ALA A 133 -11.00 -0.37 10.20
C ALA A 133 -12.53 -0.28 10.29
N CYS A 134 -13.11 -0.71 11.40
CA CYS A 134 -14.51 -0.50 11.72
C CYS A 134 -14.75 -0.48 13.24
N GLY A 135 -15.93 -0.03 13.66
CA GLY A 135 -16.34 -0.06 15.06
C GLY A 135 -16.67 -1.47 15.57
N PRO A 136 -16.70 -1.68 16.89
CA PRO A 136 -16.91 -3.00 17.51
C PRO A 136 -18.23 -3.69 17.14
N ALA A 137 -19.31 -2.95 16.88
CA ALA A 137 -20.57 -3.50 16.42
C ALA A 137 -20.48 -3.90 14.93
N ARG A 138 -19.94 -3.02 14.08
CA ARG A 138 -19.70 -3.32 12.67
C ARG A 138 -18.77 -4.50 12.48
N TYR A 139 -17.74 -4.65 13.31
CA TYR A 139 -16.83 -5.80 13.31
C TYR A 139 -17.58 -7.14 13.42
N ARG A 140 -18.53 -7.22 14.36
CA ARG A 140 -19.38 -8.41 14.55
C ARG A 140 -20.36 -8.60 13.40
N GLU A 141 -20.95 -7.52 12.90
CA GLU A 141 -21.88 -7.57 11.78
C GLU A 141 -21.20 -8.10 10.50
N ILE A 142 -20.03 -7.56 10.16
CA ILE A 142 -19.32 -7.97 8.94
C ILE A 142 -18.81 -9.40 9.02
N LEU A 143 -18.37 -9.85 10.21
CA LEU A 143 -18.01 -11.25 10.44
C LEU A 143 -19.18 -12.21 10.14
N GLU A 144 -20.37 -11.92 10.67
CA GLU A 144 -21.55 -12.74 10.43
C GLU A 144 -22.05 -12.63 8.98
N ARG A 145 -21.97 -11.45 8.38
CA ARG A 145 -22.30 -11.23 6.96
C ARG A 145 -21.40 -12.05 6.04
N LEU A 146 -20.10 -12.11 6.31
CA LEU A 146 -19.16 -12.92 5.53
C LEU A 146 -19.51 -14.42 5.62
N LYS A 147 -19.75 -14.93 6.83
CA LYS A 147 -20.18 -16.32 7.03
C LYS A 147 -21.49 -16.63 6.32
N ALA A 148 -22.47 -15.73 6.39
CA ALA A 148 -23.77 -15.89 5.74
C ALA A 148 -23.67 -15.95 4.20
N ASN A 149 -22.63 -15.35 3.62
CA ASN A 149 -22.33 -15.42 2.18
C ASN A 149 -21.36 -16.54 1.81
N GLY A 150 -21.05 -17.45 2.75
CA GLY A 150 -20.19 -18.61 2.51
C GLY A 150 -18.70 -18.28 2.40
N ILE A 151 -18.26 -17.13 2.92
CA ILE A 151 -16.85 -16.76 2.95
C ILE A 151 -16.18 -17.40 4.17
N THR A 152 -15.07 -18.11 3.92
CA THR A 152 -14.23 -18.71 4.97
C THR A 152 -13.46 -17.62 5.70
N ILE A 153 -13.42 -17.70 7.02
CA ILE A 153 -12.53 -16.89 7.86
C ILE A 153 -11.28 -17.74 8.12
N ASP A 154 -10.16 -17.38 7.50
CA ASP A 154 -8.91 -18.13 7.52
C ASP A 154 -8.20 -18.02 8.87
N ALA A 155 -8.32 -16.88 9.55
CA ALA A 155 -7.77 -16.67 10.89
C ALA A 155 -8.59 -15.67 11.70
N GLY A 156 -8.70 -15.93 13.01
CA GLY A 156 -9.37 -15.07 13.98
C GLY A 156 -10.85 -15.37 14.21
N PRO A 157 -11.52 -14.56 15.06
CA PRO A 157 -11.02 -13.33 15.71
C PRO A 157 -9.78 -13.55 16.61
N LEU A 158 -8.75 -12.71 16.45
CA LEU A 158 -7.51 -12.73 17.26
C LEU A 158 -7.31 -11.37 17.90
N LEU A 159 -6.83 -11.34 19.14
CA LEU A 159 -6.21 -10.14 19.70
C LEU A 159 -4.84 -9.97 19.01
N VAL A 160 -4.68 -8.91 18.22
CA VAL A 160 -3.47 -8.66 17.41
C VAL A 160 -2.59 -7.59 18.04
N ILE A 161 -3.19 -6.51 18.55
CA ILE A 161 -2.47 -5.48 19.31
C ILE A 161 -3.15 -5.34 20.67
N PRO A 162 -2.48 -5.75 21.77
CA PRO A 162 -3.01 -5.55 23.11
C PRO A 162 -3.27 -4.07 23.43
N PRO A 163 -4.31 -3.76 24.23
CA PRO A 163 -5.20 -4.70 24.91
C PRO A 163 -6.43 -5.13 24.08
N ALA A 164 -6.79 -4.39 23.02
CA ALA A 164 -8.15 -4.42 22.49
C ALA A 164 -8.28 -4.52 20.96
N ILE A 165 -7.19 -4.37 20.19
CA ILE A 165 -7.27 -4.46 18.73
C ILE A 165 -7.44 -5.92 18.32
N HIS A 166 -8.62 -6.24 17.80
CA HIS A 166 -8.92 -7.55 17.26
C HIS A 166 -9.01 -7.50 15.75
N SER A 167 -8.56 -8.59 15.13
CA SER A 167 -8.66 -8.78 13.69
C SER A 167 -9.13 -10.18 13.32
N PHE A 168 -9.75 -10.29 12.15
CA PHE A 168 -9.92 -11.56 11.47
C PHE A 168 -9.57 -11.41 9.98
N TYR A 169 -9.14 -12.51 9.37
CA TYR A 169 -8.57 -12.53 8.03
C TYR A 169 -9.35 -13.49 7.13
N PHE A 170 -9.51 -13.13 5.87
CA PHE A 170 -10.22 -13.89 4.85
C PHE A 170 -9.69 -13.50 3.46
N PHE A 171 -10.02 -14.27 2.43
CA PHE A 171 -9.64 -13.94 1.06
C PHE A 171 -10.83 -13.40 0.25
N ASP A 172 -10.56 -12.42 -0.60
CA ASP A 172 -11.48 -12.03 -1.66
C ASP A 172 -11.47 -13.07 -2.82
N PRO A 173 -12.41 -12.98 -3.78
CA PRO A 173 -12.46 -13.92 -4.91
C PRO A 173 -11.24 -13.85 -5.85
N ASN A 174 -10.40 -12.82 -5.72
CA ASN A 174 -9.15 -12.67 -6.47
C ASN A 174 -7.96 -13.28 -5.72
N GLY A 175 -8.15 -13.84 -4.51
CA GLY A 175 -7.07 -14.35 -3.66
C GLY A 175 -6.27 -13.24 -2.97
N ILE A 176 -6.86 -12.05 -2.81
CA ILE A 176 -6.27 -10.96 -2.03
C ILE A 176 -6.65 -11.18 -0.58
N ARG A 177 -5.67 -11.20 0.31
CA ARG A 177 -5.90 -11.33 1.74
C ARG A 177 -6.47 -10.02 2.28
N LEU A 178 -7.63 -10.10 2.92
CA LEU A 178 -8.30 -9.00 3.56
C LEU A 178 -8.31 -9.22 5.08
N GLU A 179 -8.30 -8.12 5.81
CA GLU A 179 -8.39 -8.06 7.26
C GLU A 179 -9.49 -7.06 7.63
N ILE A 180 -10.31 -7.41 8.62
CA ILE A 180 -11.09 -6.42 9.35
C ILE A 180 -10.45 -6.25 10.72
N SER A 181 -10.11 -5.02 11.08
CA SER A 181 -9.55 -4.65 12.38
C SER A 181 -10.51 -3.74 13.14
N SER A 182 -10.60 -3.93 14.45
CA SER A 182 -11.40 -3.07 15.33
C SER A 182 -10.81 -3.01 16.73
N ASP A 183 -10.86 -1.83 17.35
CA ASP A 183 -10.68 -1.66 18.78
C ASP A 183 -11.97 -2.08 19.48
N LEU A 184 -11.98 -3.27 20.10
CA LEU A 184 -13.20 -3.80 20.69
C LEU A 184 -13.60 -3.15 22.02
N ASP A 185 -12.70 -2.37 22.62
CA ASP A 185 -12.98 -1.55 23.80
C ASP A 185 -13.28 -0.08 23.42
N GLY A 186 -13.18 0.24 22.12
CA GLY A 186 -13.41 1.57 21.56
C GLY A 186 -14.89 1.92 21.35
N ASP A 187 -15.11 3.09 20.75
CA ASP A 187 -16.43 3.57 20.35
C ASP A 187 -16.71 3.23 18.87
N GLU A 188 -17.99 3.07 18.52
CA GLU A 188 -18.41 2.68 17.18
C GLU A 188 -17.99 3.67 16.09
N GLU A 189 -17.98 4.96 16.42
CA GLU A 189 -17.75 6.04 15.46
C GLU A 189 -16.37 6.70 15.68
N ASP A 190 -15.77 6.57 16.87
CA ASP A 190 -14.43 7.11 17.18
C ASP A 190 -13.29 6.15 16.78
N LEU A 191 -13.10 5.96 15.47
CA LEU A 191 -12.13 5.04 14.88
C LEU A 191 -10.70 5.60 14.81
N LEU A 192 -10.16 6.08 15.94
CA LEU A 192 -8.79 6.63 16.00
C LEU A 192 -7.72 5.52 15.99
N VAL A 193 -7.50 4.91 14.82
CA VAL A 193 -6.56 3.79 14.63
C VAL A 193 -5.17 4.08 15.20
N ILE A 194 -4.63 5.28 14.99
CA ILE A 194 -3.30 5.66 15.52
C ILE A 194 -3.29 5.59 17.05
N ARG A 195 -4.33 6.13 17.71
CA ARG A 195 -4.45 6.12 19.17
C ARG A 195 -4.54 4.69 19.70
N SER A 196 -5.37 3.86 19.08
CA SER A 196 -5.62 2.50 19.55
C SER A 196 -4.46 1.52 19.28
N CYS A 197 -3.57 1.83 18.34
CA CYS A 197 -2.40 1.01 18.02
C CYS A 197 -1.09 1.59 18.58
N SER A 198 -1.12 2.72 19.28
CA SER A 198 0.09 3.35 19.83
C SER A 198 0.65 2.55 20.99
N MET A 199 1.97 2.55 21.10
CA MET A 199 2.70 1.98 22.23
C MET A 199 3.49 3.06 22.97
N SER A 200 3.97 2.78 24.18
CA SER A 200 4.83 3.70 24.92
C SER A 200 6.23 3.79 24.32
N GLU A 201 6.94 4.89 24.61
CA GLU A 201 8.34 5.04 24.22
C GLU A 201 9.23 3.91 24.76
N THR A 202 8.97 3.47 25.99
CA THR A 202 9.73 2.37 26.60
C THR A 202 9.52 1.06 25.86
N GLU A 203 8.28 0.75 25.47
CA GLU A 203 7.98 -0.45 24.68
C GLU A 203 8.59 -0.36 23.28
N LEU A 204 8.43 0.78 22.59
CA LEU A 204 9.02 0.95 21.27
C LEU A 204 10.55 0.80 21.33
N ARG A 205 11.21 1.41 22.31
CA ARG A 205 12.66 1.30 22.48
C ARG A 205 13.09 -0.16 22.67
N ALA A 206 12.39 -0.90 23.52
CA ALA A 206 12.68 -2.32 23.74
C ALA A 206 12.54 -3.13 22.45
N GLU A 207 11.51 -2.87 21.63
CA GLU A 207 11.33 -3.51 20.32
C GLU A 207 12.45 -3.13 19.34
N LEU A 208 12.83 -1.85 19.26
CA LEU A 208 13.90 -1.38 18.37
C LEU A 208 15.27 -1.99 18.73
N GLU A 209 15.54 -2.23 20.02
CA GLU A 209 16.74 -2.91 20.49
C GLU A 209 16.82 -4.38 20.02
N THR A 210 15.70 -5.00 19.62
CA THR A 210 15.70 -6.37 19.06
C THR A 210 16.20 -6.41 17.61
N ILE A 211 16.12 -5.29 16.89
CA ILE A 211 16.47 -5.20 15.46
C ILE A 211 17.74 -4.38 15.19
N SER A 212 18.24 -3.62 16.17
CA SER A 212 19.45 -2.82 16.04
C SER A 212 20.17 -2.64 17.37
N ASN A 213 21.50 -2.53 17.32
CA ASN A 213 22.34 -2.11 18.46
C ASN A 213 22.83 -0.65 18.32
N ASP A 214 22.43 0.05 17.25
CA ASP A 214 22.81 1.45 17.00
C ASP A 214 21.94 2.38 17.85
N LYS A 215 22.50 2.87 18.96
CA LYS A 215 21.79 3.71 19.93
C LYS A 215 21.33 5.04 19.34
N ALA A 216 22.17 5.66 18.48
CA ALA A 216 21.81 6.95 17.88
C ALA A 216 20.61 6.77 16.95
N TRP A 217 20.62 5.71 16.15
CA TRP A 217 19.47 5.36 15.32
C TRP A 217 18.21 5.03 16.13
N ILE A 218 18.34 4.31 17.25
CA ILE A 218 17.19 4.01 18.14
C ILE A 218 16.61 5.30 18.72
N ASP A 219 17.47 6.20 19.22
CA ASP A 219 17.05 7.50 19.76
C ASP A 219 16.32 8.34 18.70
N ASP A 220 16.81 8.33 17.45
CA ASP A 220 16.16 8.98 16.31
C ASP A 220 14.77 8.41 16.00
N MET A 221 14.60 7.08 16.04
CA MET A 221 13.30 6.44 15.79
C MET A 221 12.30 6.68 16.91
N VAL A 222 12.77 6.67 18.16
CA VAL A 222 11.95 7.02 19.33
C VAL A 222 11.52 8.49 19.25
N ALA A 223 12.42 9.40 18.88
CA ALA A 223 12.09 10.81 18.70
C ALA A 223 11.08 11.05 17.55
N ALA A 224 10.96 10.12 16.60
CA ALA A 224 10.01 10.17 15.50
C ALA A 224 8.61 9.61 15.85
N MET A 225 8.38 9.16 17.09
CA MET A 225 7.05 8.72 17.53
C MET A 225 6.01 9.84 17.37
N THR A 226 4.80 9.45 16.96
CA THR A 226 3.66 10.38 16.92
C THR A 226 3.37 10.88 18.35
N PRO A 227 3.35 12.20 18.59
CA PRO A 227 3.00 12.75 19.89
C PRO A 227 1.66 12.23 20.40
N GLN A 228 1.62 11.78 21.66
CA GLN A 228 0.40 11.34 22.33
C GLN A 228 -0.61 12.50 22.34
N GLY A 229 -1.80 12.28 21.76
CA GLY A 229 -2.86 13.28 21.68
C GLY A 229 -3.07 13.95 20.31
N LEU A 230 -2.28 13.62 19.29
CA LEU A 230 -2.57 13.97 17.89
C LEU A 230 -3.52 12.93 17.27
N GLY A 231 -4.75 12.91 17.77
CA GLY A 231 -5.92 12.44 17.02
C GLY A 231 -6.79 13.66 16.68
N PRO A 232 -7.60 13.64 15.60
CA PRO A 232 -8.49 14.74 15.30
C PRO A 232 -9.33 15.08 16.53
N VAL A 233 -9.15 16.29 17.07
CA VAL A 233 -10.07 16.88 18.03
C VAL A 233 -11.37 17.08 17.28
N ILE A 234 -12.39 16.26 17.57
CA ILE A 234 -13.74 16.49 17.07
C ILE A 234 -14.18 17.83 17.64
N LEU A 235 -14.13 18.89 16.82
CA LEU A 235 -14.84 20.12 17.09
C LEU A 235 -16.32 19.76 17.02
N SER A 236 -16.95 19.55 18.18
CA SER A 236 -18.40 19.45 18.28
C SER A 236 -19.00 20.70 17.66
N ALA A 237 -19.72 20.54 16.55
CA ALA A 237 -20.52 21.62 15.99
C ALA A 237 -21.68 21.90 16.95
N SER A 238 -21.70 23.12 17.49
CA SER A 238 -22.80 23.73 18.23
C SER A 238 -24.02 23.98 17.36
#